data_AF-A0A7X2SZ47-F1
#
_entry.id   AF-A0A7X2SZ47-F1
#
_cell.length_a   1.000
_cell.length_b   1.000
_cell.length_c   1.000
_cell.angle_alpha   90.00
_cell.angle_beta   90.00
_cell.angle_gamma   90.00
#
_symmetry.space_group_name_H-M   'P 1'
#
loop_
_entity.id
_entity.type
_entity.pdbx_description
1 polymer ?
#
loop_
_entity_poly.entity_id
_entity_poly.type
_entity_poly.pdbx_seq_one_letter_code
_entity_poly.pdbx_strand_id
1 'polypeptide(L)'
;KSKPDRLLIEPTGLGHPRQVLEMLSAPVYQSWLQLNATLTLLDARQLADPRIVANENFRDQLAAADLVIANKRDCWDQADRQRLADWQQQMQPARPLIETEF
;
A
#
# COMPACT_ATOMS: atom_id res chain seq x y z
N LYS A 1 12.08 -30.51 -0.62
CA LYS A 1 12.38 -29.13 -1.12
C LYS A 1 11.03 -28.43 -1.27
N SER A 2 10.81 -27.29 -0.62
CA SER A 2 9.52 -26.57 -0.74
C SER A 2 9.43 -25.90 -2.11
N LYS A 3 8.27 -26.01 -2.77
CA LYS A 3 7.90 -25.27 -3.99
C LYS A 3 6.66 -24.45 -3.64
N PRO A 4 6.81 -23.26 -3.03
CA PRO A 4 5.66 -22.46 -2.64
C PRO A 4 4.94 -21.94 -3.89
N ASP A 5 3.60 -21.91 -3.83
CA ASP A 5 2.78 -21.37 -4.92
C ASP A 5 2.75 -19.83 -4.92
N ARG A 6 3.06 -19.20 -3.79
CA ARG A 6 3.03 -17.74 -3.60
C ARG A 6 4.22 -17.27 -2.76
N LEU A 7 4.72 -16.08 -3.07
CA LEU A 7 5.74 -15.36 -2.33
C LEU A 7 5.17 -14.01 -1.89
N LEU A 8 5.19 -13.73 -0.60
CA LEU A 8 4.86 -12.42 -0.03
C LEU A 8 6.16 -11.73 0.34
N ILE A 9 6.33 -10.48 -0.10
CA ILE A 9 7.52 -9.67 0.16
C ILE A 9 7.09 -8.44 0.94
N GLU A 10 7.63 -8.28 2.15
CA GLU A 10 7.47 -7.06 2.94
C GLU A 10 8.74 -6.19 2.75
N PRO A 11 8.65 -5.05 2.03
CA PRO A 11 9.83 -4.27 1.66
C PRO A 11 10.32 -3.33 2.78
N THR A 12 10.13 -3.67 4.06
CA THR A 12 10.59 -2.80 5.18
C THR A 12 12.09 -2.53 5.09
N GLY A 13 12.47 -1.25 5.04
CA GLY A 13 13.87 -0.81 4.98
C GLY A 13 14.53 -0.89 3.59
N LEU A 14 13.81 -1.30 2.54
CA LEU A 14 14.33 -1.47 1.19
C LEU A 14 13.89 -0.33 0.26
N GLY A 15 14.65 0.78 0.23
CA GLY A 15 14.56 1.82 -0.82
C GLY A 15 13.16 2.38 -1.12
N HIS A 16 13.02 3.10 -2.24
CA HIS A 16 11.68 3.52 -2.71
C HIS A 16 10.92 2.28 -3.25
N PRO A 17 9.62 2.10 -2.93
CA PRO A 17 8.82 0.95 -3.36
C PRO A 17 8.93 0.67 -4.87
N ARG A 18 9.00 1.73 -5.67
CA ARG A 18 9.16 1.65 -7.12
C ARG A 18 10.41 0.87 -7.55
N GLN A 19 11.55 1.07 -6.90
CA GLN A 19 12.80 0.38 -7.25
C GLN A 19 12.71 -1.13 -6.98
N VAL A 20 12.03 -1.52 -5.90
CA VAL A 20 11.78 -2.93 -5.58
C VAL A 20 10.90 -3.56 -6.66
N LEU A 21 9.84 -2.86 -7.09
CA LEU A 21 8.96 -3.36 -8.15
C LEU A 21 9.66 -3.47 -9.50
N GLU A 22 10.49 -2.49 -9.85
CA GLU A 22 11.33 -2.51 -11.06
C GLU A 22 12.30 -3.69 -11.03
N MET A 23 12.97 -3.93 -9.89
CA MET A 23 13.84 -5.09 -9.71
C MET A 23 13.06 -6.40 -9.89
N LEU A 24 11.95 -6.57 -9.18
CA LEU A 24 11.16 -7.81 -9.21
C LEU A 24 10.52 -8.08 -10.59
N SER A 25 10.32 -7.05 -11.39
CA SER A 25 9.79 -7.15 -12.76
C SER A 25 10.87 -7.37 -13.82
N ALA A 26 12.16 -7.32 -13.44
CA ALA A 26 13.28 -7.40 -14.38
C ALA A 26 13.34 -8.77 -15.09
N PRO A 27 13.84 -8.85 -16.34
CA PRO A 27 13.85 -10.07 -17.14
C PRO A 27 14.50 -11.28 -16.46
N VAL A 28 15.51 -11.04 -15.61
CA VAL A 28 16.22 -12.11 -14.87
C VAL A 28 15.29 -12.88 -13.91
N TYR A 29 14.23 -12.25 -13.41
CA TYR A 29 13.29 -12.86 -12.46
C TYR A 29 12.05 -13.45 -13.12
N GLN A 30 11.74 -13.13 -14.38
CA GLN A 30 10.49 -13.51 -15.04
C GLN A 30 10.28 -15.03 -15.15
N SER A 31 11.36 -15.82 -15.24
CA SER A 31 11.27 -17.29 -15.27
C SER A 31 10.91 -17.91 -13.92
N TRP A 32 10.96 -17.12 -12.84
CA TRP A 32 10.81 -17.58 -11.45
C TRP A 32 9.65 -16.92 -10.74
N LEU A 33 9.37 -15.64 -11.06
CA LEU A 33 8.43 -14.79 -10.37
C LEU A 33 7.48 -14.12 -11.36
N GLN A 34 6.21 -14.17 -11.01
CA GLN A 34 5.18 -13.31 -11.59
C GLN A 34 4.73 -12.34 -10.51
N LEU A 35 5.04 -11.05 -10.70
CA LEU A 35 4.55 -9.99 -9.82
C LEU A 35 3.04 -9.81 -10.06
N ASN A 36 2.23 -10.00 -9.02
CA ASN A 36 0.77 -10.00 -9.16
C ASN A 36 0.15 -8.67 -8.74
N ALA A 37 0.31 -8.28 -7.47
CA ALA A 37 -0.28 -7.07 -6.94
C ALA A 37 0.58 -6.52 -5.81
N THR A 38 0.57 -5.20 -5.65
CA THR A 38 1.16 -4.49 -4.51
C THR A 38 0.07 -4.04 -3.55
N LEU A 39 0.28 -4.31 -2.27
CA LEU A 39 -0.66 -4.00 -1.21
C LEU A 39 -0.02 -2.95 -0.29
N THR A 40 -0.76 -1.90 0.06
CA THR A 40 -0.34 -0.94 1.09
C THR A 40 -1.37 -0.87 2.20
N LEU A 41 -0.89 -0.96 3.44
CA LEU A 41 -1.72 -0.79 4.62
C LEU A 41 -1.79 0.70 4.99
N LEU A 42 -3.00 1.20 5.21
CA LEU A 42 -3.27 2.57 5.65
C LEU A 42 -4.12 2.54 6.91
N ASP A 43 -3.77 3.33 7.93
CA ASP A 43 -4.64 3.61 9.06
C ASP A 43 -5.23 5.01 8.88
N ALA A 44 -6.56 5.14 8.84
CA ALA A 44 -7.25 6.41 8.55
C ALA A 44 -6.86 7.55 9.51
N ARG A 45 -6.44 7.22 10.74
CA ARG A 45 -5.94 8.19 11.73
C ARG A 45 -4.68 8.91 11.27
N GLN A 46 -3.87 8.28 10.42
CA GLN A 46 -2.65 8.88 9.89
C GLN A 46 -2.93 10.07 8.97
N LEU A 47 -4.11 10.09 8.33
CA LEU A 47 -4.55 11.19 7.47
C LEU A 47 -4.85 12.47 8.25
N ALA A 48 -4.93 12.40 9.58
CA ALA A 48 -5.10 13.57 10.44
C ALA A 48 -3.79 14.35 10.66
N ASP A 49 -2.62 13.73 10.47
CA ASP A 49 -1.32 14.37 10.68
C ASP A 49 -0.77 14.93 9.37
N PRO A 50 -0.72 16.27 9.19
CA PRO A 50 -0.21 16.88 7.96
C PRO A 50 1.24 16.50 7.66
N ARG A 51 2.04 16.15 8.68
CA ARG A 51 3.44 15.73 8.49
C ARG A 51 3.53 14.36 7.84
N ILE A 52 2.59 13.45 8.15
CA ILE A 52 2.52 12.13 7.52
C ILE A 52 2.03 12.29 6.08
N VAL A 53 0.95 13.04 5.86
CA VAL A 53 0.39 13.25 4.51
C VAL A 53 1.38 14.00 3.60
N ALA A 54 2.15 14.93 4.16
CA ALA A 54 3.23 15.62 3.44
C ALA A 54 4.50 14.79 3.25
N ASN A 55 4.62 13.62 3.89
CA ASN A 55 5.79 12.76 3.74
C ASN A 55 5.81 12.09 2.36
N GLU A 56 6.92 12.21 1.64
CA GLU A 56 7.09 11.63 0.31
C GLU A 56 7.00 10.11 0.30
N ASN A 57 7.64 9.43 1.25
CA ASN A 57 7.60 7.97 1.35
C ASN A 57 6.18 7.45 1.58
N PHE A 58 5.39 8.15 2.39
CA PHE A 58 3.98 7.82 2.62
C PHE A 58 3.19 7.89 1.31
N ARG A 59 3.34 8.98 0.55
CA ARG A 59 2.68 9.15 -0.74
C ARG A 59 3.16 8.12 -1.77
N ASP A 60 4.46 7.85 -1.82
CA ASP A 60 5.06 6.90 -2.77
C ASP A 60 4.59 5.47 -2.53
N GLN A 61 4.45 5.05 -1.28
CA GLN A 61 3.89 3.74 -0.93
C GLN A 61 2.46 3.61 -1.43
N LEU A 62 1.61 4.61 -1.13
CA LEU A 62 0.22 4.63 -1.58
C LEU A 62 0.10 4.75 -3.10
N ALA A 63 1.06 5.42 -3.75
CA ALA A 63 1.14 5.56 -5.20
C ALA A 63 1.57 4.27 -5.91
N ALA A 64 2.44 3.48 -5.28
CA ALA A 64 2.92 2.21 -5.82
C ALA A 64 1.96 1.04 -5.60
N ALA A 65 0.93 1.22 -4.76
CA ALA A 65 -0.08 0.19 -4.47
C ALA A 65 -1.01 -0.05 -5.67
N ASP A 66 -1.40 -1.31 -5.88
CA ASP A 66 -2.55 -1.69 -6.71
C ASP A 66 -3.83 -1.70 -5.88
N LEU A 67 -3.72 -2.05 -4.59
CA LEU A 67 -4.81 -2.09 -3.63
C LEU A 67 -4.37 -1.48 -2.29
N VAL A 68 -5.20 -0.61 -1.75
CA VAL A 68 -5.01 -0.05 -0.40
C VAL A 68 -5.91 -0.80 0.58
N ILE A 69 -5.32 -1.27 1.67
CA ILE A 69 -6.06 -1.89 2.77
C ILE A 69 -6.12 -0.86 3.90
N ALA A 70 -7.29 -0.28 4.09
CA ALA A 70 -7.55 0.64 5.18
C ALA A 70 -7.84 -0.16 6.45
N ASN A 71 -6.81 -0.38 7.27
CA ASN A 71 -6.85 -1.30 8.40
C ASN A 71 -7.13 -0.56 9.74
N LYS A 72 -7.55 -1.34 10.74
CA LYS A 72 -7.90 -0.89 12.10
C LYS A 72 -9.18 -0.08 12.16
N ARG A 73 -10.17 -0.45 11.34
CA ARG A 73 -11.48 0.21 11.24
C ARG A 73 -12.21 0.32 12.59
N ASP A 74 -11.98 -0.64 13.48
CA ASP A 74 -12.47 -0.71 14.85
C ASP A 74 -11.95 0.45 15.73
N CYS A 75 -10.80 1.04 15.37
CA CYS A 75 -10.17 2.15 16.08
C CYS A 75 -10.51 3.55 15.53
N TRP A 76 -11.33 3.64 14.48
CA TRP A 76 -11.62 4.89 13.79
C TRP A 76 -12.84 5.61 14.38
N ASP A 77 -12.70 6.92 14.58
CA ASP A 77 -13.83 7.79 14.84
C ASP A 77 -14.54 8.25 13.54
N GLN A 78 -15.59 9.04 13.66
CA GLN A 78 -16.33 9.56 12.49
C GLN A 78 -15.45 10.49 11.63
N ALA A 79 -14.52 11.23 12.24
CA ALA A 79 -13.64 12.14 11.53
C ALA A 79 -12.57 11.38 10.73
N ASP A 80 -12.07 10.25 11.25
CA ASP A 80 -11.18 9.34 10.53
C ASP A 80 -11.83 8.77 9.28
N ARG A 81 -13.08 8.32 9.39
CA ARG A 81 -13.87 7.81 8.26
C ARG A 81 -14.07 8.89 7.20
N GLN A 82 -14.39 10.11 7.62
CA GLN A 82 -14.55 11.22 6.70
C GLN A 82 -13.24 11.57 5.99
N ARG A 83 -12.12 11.65 6.73
CA ARG A 83 -10.79 11.89 6.15
C ARG A 83 -10.40 10.82 5.14
N LEU A 84 -10.69 9.55 5.43
CA LEU A 84 -10.42 8.45 4.50
C LEU A 84 -11.25 8.57 3.22
N ALA A 85 -12.54 8.88 3.34
CA ALA A 85 -13.43 9.08 2.20
C ALA A 85 -12.97 10.26 1.33
N ASP A 86 -12.64 11.39 1.95
CA ASP A 86 -12.15 12.58 1.26
C ASP A 86 -10.81 12.29 0.56
N TRP A 87 -9.90 11.58 1.24
CA TRP A 87 -8.63 11.16 0.67
C TRP A 87 -8.81 10.23 -0.53
N GLN A 88 -9.72 9.25 -0.43
CA GLN A 88 -10.01 8.32 -1.52
C GLN A 88 -10.56 9.04 -2.76
N GLN A 89 -11.39 10.06 -2.58
CA GLN A 89 -11.92 10.88 -3.69
C GLN A 89 -10.83 11.72 -4.38
N GLN A 90 -9.82 12.14 -3.64
CA GLN A 90 -8.70 12.93 -4.18
C GLN A 90 -7.64 12.07 -4.88
N MET A 91 -7.65 10.77 -4.62
CA MET A 91 -6.67 9.82 -5.12
C MET A 91 -6.78 9.61 -6.63
N GLN A 92 -5.68 9.87 -7.35
CA GLN A 92 -5.60 9.69 -8.80
C GLN A 92 -4.35 8.85 -9.18
N PRO A 93 -4.49 7.78 -9.98
CA PRO A 93 -5.75 7.17 -10.38
C PRO A 93 -6.52 6.60 -9.18
N ALA A 94 -7.84 6.43 -9.32
CA ALA A 94 -8.64 5.78 -8.30
C ALA A 94 -8.13 4.34 -8.11
N ARG A 95 -7.85 3.96 -6.86
CA ARG A 95 -7.43 2.60 -6.50
C ARG A 95 -8.51 1.93 -5.66
N PRO A 96 -8.68 0.61 -5.78
CA PRO A 96 -9.49 -0.15 -4.85
C PRO A 96 -9.00 0.08 -3.41
N LEU A 97 -9.96 0.23 -2.51
CA LEU A 97 -9.74 0.36 -1.07
C LEU A 97 -10.63 -0.65 -0.35
N ILE A 98 -10.06 -1.42 0.56
CA ILE A 98 -10.80 -2.37 1.39
C ILE A 98 -10.59 -2.00 2.85
N GLU A 99 -11.69 -1.78 3.58
CA GLU A 99 -11.64 -1.57 5.03
C GLU A 99 -11.51 -2.91 5.76
N THR A 100 -10.63 -2.97 6.75
CA THR A 100 -10.40 -4.16 7.59
C THR A 100 -10.25 -3.78 9.06
N GLU A 101 -10.52 -4.73 9.94
CA GLU A 101 -10.37 -4.65 11.39
C GLU A 101 -9.50 -5.80 11.90
N PHE A 102 -9.05 -5.72 13.16
CA PHE A 102 -8.20 -6.74 13.78
C PHE A 102 -8.90 -8.09 14.00
#